data_AF-A0A9E4KHD2-F1
#
_entry.id   AF-A0A9E4KHD2-F1
#
_cell.length_a   1.000
_cell.length_b   1.000
_cell.length_c   1.000
_cell.angle_alpha   90.00
_cell.angle_beta   90.00
_cell.angle_gamma   90.00
#
_symmetry.space_group_name_H-M   'P 1'
#
loop_
_entity.id
_entity.type
_entity.pdbx_description
1 polymer ?
#
loop_
_entity_poly.entity_id
_entity_poly.type
_entity_poly.pdbx_seq_one_letter_code
_entity_poly.pdbx_strand_id
1 'polypeptide(L)' 'GEVRTGRGTVKMGASATTRINRKDFGVKYNRLLEAGGLVVGNEVRITIDVELNKQ' A
#
# COMPACT_ATOMS: atom_id res chain seq x y z
N GLY A 1 -10.37 -13.78 1.15
CA GLY A 1 -11.17 -15.00 1.01
C GLY A 1 -12.40 -14.74 0.17
N GLU A 2 -12.98 -15.79 -0.42
CA GLU A 2 -14.25 -15.73 -1.17
C GLU A 2 -15.42 -16.01 -0.22
N VAL A 3 -16.44 -15.16 -0.24
CA VAL A 3 -17.70 -15.33 0.48
C VAL A 3 -18.85 -15.33 -0.53
N ARG A 4 -19.55 -16.47 -0.61
CA ARG A 4 -20.79 -16.60 -1.38
C ARG A 4 -21.94 -16.09 -0.53
N THR A 5 -22.61 -15.04 -0.99
CA THR A 5 -23.80 -14.51 -0.31
C THR A 5 -25.05 -15.28 -0.76
N GLY A 6 -26.05 -15.41 0.12
CA GLY A 6 -27.29 -16.16 -0.16
C GLY A 6 -28.15 -15.61 -1.32
N ARG A 7 -27.76 -14.49 -1.93
CA ARG A 7 -28.41 -13.88 -3.11
C ARG A 7 -27.67 -14.15 -4.43
N GLY A 8 -26.69 -15.05 -4.45
CA GLY A 8 -25.94 -15.43 -5.67
C GLY A 8 -24.75 -14.52 -6.01
N THR A 9 -24.54 -13.44 -5.26
CA THR A 9 -23.38 -12.56 -5.42
C THR A 9 -22.15 -13.17 -4.76
N VAL A 10 -21.04 -13.25 -5.50
CA VAL A 10 -19.74 -13.67 -4.99
C VAL A 10 -18.96 -12.42 -4.59
N LYS A 11 -18.55 -12.36 -3.32
CA LYS A 11 -17.65 -11.33 -2.81
C LYS A 11 -16.27 -11.94 -2.60
N MET A 12 -15.22 -11.28 -3.07
CA MET A 12 -13.84 -11.71 -2.80
C MET A 12 -13.08 -10.58 -2.13
N GLY A 13 -12.50 -10.85 -0.97
CA GLY A 13 -11.58 -9.95 -0.29
C GLY A 13 -10.14 -10.42 -0.46
N ALA A 14 -9.22 -9.50 -0.74
CA ALA A 14 -7.78 -9.77 -0.74
C ALA A 14 -7.03 -8.62 -0.06
N SER A 15 -6.01 -8.96 0.73
CA SER A 15 -5.12 -7.99 1.39
C SER A 15 -3.68 -8.26 0.94
N ALA A 16 -2.95 -7.22 0.55
CA ALA A 16 -1.55 -7.31 0.14
C ALA A 16 -0.73 -6.21 0.82
N THR A 17 0.46 -6.56 1.30
CA THR A 17 1.41 -5.62 1.87
C THR A 17 2.70 -5.65 1.08
N THR A 18 3.22 -4.49 0.71
CA THR A 18 4.54 -4.37 0.09
C THR A 18 5.35 -3.25 0.73
N ARG A 19 6.67 -3.32 0.57
CA ARG A 19 7.61 -2.29 1.01
C ARG A 19 8.40 -1.84 -0.20
N ILE A 20 8.37 -0.53 -0.47
CA ILE A 20 9.13 0.06 -1.56
C ILE A 20 10.12 1.07 -1.03
N ASN A 21 11.25 1.24 -1.72
CA ASN A 21 12.17 2.32 -1.45
C ASN A 21 11.77 3.53 -2.32
N ARG A 22 11.46 4.66 -1.70
CA ARG A 22 11.05 5.89 -2.40
C ARG A 22 12.07 6.38 -3.43
N LYS A 23 13.35 6.03 -3.24
CA LYS A 23 14.45 6.41 -4.15
C LYS A 23 14.35 5.71 -5.50
N ASP A 24 13.80 4.50 -5.54
CA ASP A 24 13.64 3.71 -6.77
C ASP A 24 12.59 4.33 -7.71
N PHE A 25 11.71 5.16 -7.15
CA PHE A 25 10.64 5.88 -7.86
C PHE A 25 10.96 7.36 -8.11
N GLY A 26 12.24 7.76 -7.98
CA GLY A 26 12.67 9.14 -8.25
C GLY A 26 12.21 10.17 -7.21
N VAL A 27 11.57 9.75 -6.10
CA VAL A 27 11.12 10.64 -5.03
C VAL A 27 12.31 11.02 -4.15
N LYS A 28 13.10 11.99 -4.63
CA LYS A 28 14.22 12.61 -3.90
C LYS A 28 13.70 13.81 -3.11
N TYR A 29 13.28 13.57 -1.87
CA TYR A 29 12.95 14.66 -0.97
C TYR A 29 14.25 15.34 -0.51
N ASN A 30 14.64 16.43 -1.18
CA ASN A 30 15.86 17.19 -0.88
C ASN A 30 15.64 18.22 0.25
N ARG A 31 14.86 17.89 1.28
CA ARG A 31 14.82 18.73 2.49
C ARG A 31 15.89 18.22 3.45
N LEU A 32 17.15 18.58 3.16
CA LEU A 32 18.20 18.64 4.15
C LEU A 32 17.70 19.60 5.24
N LEU A 33 17.20 19.06 6.34
CA LEU A 33 17.00 19.86 7.54
C LEU A 33 18.39 20.17 8.08
N GLU A 34 18.63 21.44 8.37
CA GLU A 34 19.92 21.98 8.85
C GLU A 34 20.42 21.39 10.18
N ALA A 35 19.75 20.36 10.72
CA ALA A 35 20.02 19.77 12.03
C ALA A 35 20.43 18.27 11.98
N GLY A 36 21.07 17.81 10.89
CA GLY A 36 21.86 16.57 10.89
C GLY A 36 21.10 15.25 11.08
N GLY A 37 19.78 15.22 10.91
CA GLY A 37 18.96 14.01 11.03
C GLY A 37 18.18 13.70 9.76
N LEU A 38 18.19 12.44 9.30
CA LEU A 38 17.38 11.96 8.19
C LEU A 38 15.90 11.88 8.63
N VAL A 39 15.14 12.98 8.49
CA VAL A 39 13.75 13.08 8.99
C VAL A 39 12.75 12.17 8.25
N VAL A 40 13.10 11.64 7.08
CA VAL A 40 12.23 10.76 6.31
C VAL A 40 12.96 9.47 5.95
N GLY A 41 12.50 8.37 6.53
CA GLY A 41 12.96 7.02 6.18
C GLY A 41 12.73 6.72 4.69
N ASN A 42 13.62 5.94 4.09
CA ASN A 42 13.52 5.60 2.67
C ASN A 42 12.49 4.50 2.37
N GLU A 43 12.10 3.72 3.39
CA GLU A 43 11.11 2.67 3.29
C GLU A 43 9.69 3.23 3.35
N VAL A 44 8.88 2.90 2.35
CA VAL A 44 7.45 3.18 2.31
C VAL A 44 6.71 1.85 2.38
N ARG A 45 5.87 1.69 3.41
CA ARG A 45 5.00 0.52 3.56
C ARG A 45 3.66 0.82 2.89
N ILE A 46 3.27 -0.04 1.96
CA ILE A 46 2.01 0.05 1.23
C ILE A 46 1.14 -1.12 1.67
N THR A 47 -0.10 -0.82 2.05
CA THR A 47 -1.12 -1.81 2.37
C THR A 47 -2.27 -1.62 1.38
N ILE A 48 -2.68 -2.71 0.73
CA ILE A 48 -3.72 -2.74 -0.28
C ILE A 48 -4.78 -3.71 0.20
N ASP A 49 -5.99 -3.20 0.43
CA ASP A 49 -7.17 -3.99 0.75
C ASP A 49 -8.17 -3.87 -0.40
N VAL A 50 -8.52 -5.01 -1.00
CA VAL A 50 -9.36 -5.10 -2.19
C VAL A 50 -10.62 -5.88 -1.87
N GLU A 51 -11.78 -5.31 -2.19
CA GLU A 51 -13.07 -6.02 -2.24
C GLU A 51 -13.56 -6.07 -3.69
N LEU A 52 -13.82 -7.27 -4.19
CA LEU A 52 -14.38 -7.53 -5.52
C LEU A 52 -15.82 -8.01 -5.37
N ASN A 53 -16.73 -7.38 -6.10
CA ASN A 53 -18.11 -7.80 -6.22
C ASN A 53 -18.32 -8.33 -7.64
N LYS A 54 -18.66 -9.62 -7.77
CA LYS A 54 -19.00 -10.20 -9.09
C LYS A 54 -20.39 -9.68 -9.50
N GLN A 55 -20.45 -8.88 -10.57
CA GLN A 55 -21.70 -8.51 -11.26
C GLN A 55 -22.29 -9.69 -12.02
#